data_AF-A0A367AZY0-F1
#
_entry.id   AF-A0A367AZY0-F1
#
_cell.length_a   1.000
_cell.length_b   1.000
_cell.length_c   1.000
_cell.angle_alpha   90.00
_cell.angle_beta   90.00
_cell.angle_gamma   90.00
#
_symmetry.space_group_name_H-M   'P 1'
#
loop_
_entity.id
_entity.type
_entity.pdbx_description
1 polymer ?
#
loop_
_entity_poly.entity_id
_entity_poly.type
_entity_poly.pdbx_seq_one_letter_code
_entity_poly.pdbx_strand_id
1 'polypeptide(L)'
;MGAGAVVVPPRRRRRRCPAGWPRRPAAAVSGLDQRIVLAPEDGSLGPLLRIADDRLPPRAGYGRHEHRAVDVVAVVLTGSVTHSWAEGATVAAGDVAVLRAGQGLAHDEVAGADGVRILQCYLRSADPGAPTSHEVLPAAEGWVELRRDDARLWIGRATPGEELAVPDGVVLVATGDGVTRQDDGPVRVTGPATVLVWQVDTARPAWAT
;
A
#
# COMPACT_ATOMS: atom_id res chain seq x y z
N MET A 1 -16.33 18.33 -43.44
CA MET A 1 -15.05 17.77 -42.94
C MET A 1 -14.50 18.75 -41.92
N GLY A 2 -14.70 18.50 -40.62
CA GLY A 2 -14.18 19.33 -39.54
C GLY A 2 -13.37 18.44 -38.61
N ALA A 3 -12.05 18.63 -38.58
CA ALA A 3 -11.15 17.86 -37.73
C ALA A 3 -11.29 18.33 -36.27
N GLY A 4 -11.73 17.44 -35.39
CA GLY A 4 -11.75 17.67 -33.95
C GLY A 4 -10.33 17.61 -33.40
N ALA A 5 -9.89 18.68 -32.73
CA ALA A 5 -8.61 18.72 -32.05
C ALA A 5 -8.66 17.84 -30.78
N VAL A 6 -7.82 16.81 -30.73
CA VAL A 6 -7.58 16.01 -29.53
C VAL A 6 -6.77 16.84 -28.54
N VAL A 7 -7.37 17.16 -27.39
CA VAL A 7 -6.67 17.81 -26.27
C VAL A 7 -5.85 16.75 -25.54
N VAL A 8 -4.52 16.81 -25.69
CA VAL A 8 -3.58 15.98 -24.95
C VAL A 8 -3.32 16.64 -23.58
N PRO A 9 -3.60 15.98 -22.44
CA PRO A 9 -3.34 16.56 -21.13
C PRO A 9 -1.83 16.70 -20.88
N PRO A 10 -1.39 17.72 -20.11
CA PRO A 10 0.02 17.97 -19.88
C PRO A 10 0.67 16.82 -19.11
N ARG A 11 1.85 16.37 -19.56
CA ARG A 11 2.67 15.37 -18.88
C ARG A 11 3.02 15.87 -17.47
N ARG A 12 2.50 15.22 -16.43
CA ARG A 12 2.86 15.50 -15.03
C ARG A 12 4.35 15.25 -14.82
N ARG A 13 5.08 16.28 -14.36
CA ARG A 13 6.52 16.18 -14.07
C ARG A 13 6.74 15.21 -12.91
N ARG A 14 7.51 14.15 -13.16
CA ARG A 14 8.04 13.25 -12.14
C ARG A 14 8.98 14.05 -11.23
N ARG A 15 8.71 14.11 -9.93
CA ARG A 15 9.67 14.63 -8.95
C ARG A 15 10.68 13.52 -8.67
N ARG A 16 11.96 13.73 -9.04
CA ARG A 16 13.07 12.85 -8.62
C ARG A 16 13.50 13.26 -7.21
N CYS A 17 13.81 12.28 -6.36
CA CYS A 17 14.40 12.52 -5.05
C CYS A 17 15.82 13.08 -5.19
N PRO A 18 16.18 14.19 -4.53
CA PRO A 18 17.56 14.66 -4.47
C PRO A 18 18.37 13.82 -3.45
N ALA A 19 19.66 13.61 -3.73
CA ALA A 19 20.57 12.99 -2.77
C ALA A 19 21.00 14.01 -1.69
N GLY A 20 21.00 13.59 -0.42
CA GLY A 20 21.60 14.31 0.72
C GLY A 20 20.70 15.36 1.38
N TRP A 21 19.79 14.94 2.27
CA TRP A 21 18.86 15.83 3.00
C TRP A 21 19.03 15.75 4.53
N PRO A 22 18.69 16.83 5.27
CA PRO A 22 19.01 16.97 6.69
C PRO A 22 18.26 15.98 7.58
N ARG A 23 18.95 15.51 8.63
CA ARG A 23 18.48 14.52 9.60
C ARG A 23 17.59 15.18 10.65
N ARG A 24 16.26 15.09 10.52
CA ARG A 24 15.37 15.23 11.70
C ARG A 24 15.43 13.92 12.49
N PRO A 25 15.42 13.94 13.83
CA PRO A 25 15.33 12.71 14.61
C PRO A 25 14.00 12.02 14.29
N ALA A 26 14.07 10.77 13.83
CA ALA A 26 12.89 9.96 13.59
C ALA A 26 12.16 9.72 14.92
N ALA A 27 10.82 9.75 14.90
CA ALA A 27 10.04 9.36 16.07
C ALA A 27 10.30 7.88 16.38
N ALA A 28 10.71 7.55 17.61
CA ALA A 28 10.97 6.17 18.01
C ALA A 28 9.73 5.28 17.84
N VAL A 29 9.94 3.99 17.54
CA VAL A 29 8.87 2.98 17.54
C VAL A 29 8.26 2.95 18.95
N SER A 30 7.07 3.51 19.09
CA SER A 30 6.34 3.50 20.36
C SER A 30 4.85 3.32 20.10
N GLY A 31 4.25 2.37 20.83
CA GLY A 31 2.82 2.09 20.74
C GLY A 31 2.33 1.44 19.44
N LEU A 32 3.21 0.89 18.60
CA LEU A 32 2.81 0.12 17.41
C LEU A 32 2.07 -1.16 17.85
N ASP A 33 0.79 -1.25 17.50
CA ASP A 33 0.01 -2.49 17.52
C ASP A 33 -0.01 -3.06 16.10
N GLN A 34 0.77 -4.12 15.87
CA GLN A 34 0.91 -4.77 14.57
C GLN A 34 0.29 -6.16 14.61
N ARG A 35 -0.56 -6.46 13.63
CA ARG A 35 -1.09 -7.80 13.39
C ARG A 35 -0.75 -8.27 11.98
N ILE A 36 -0.09 -9.41 11.87
CA ILE A 36 0.17 -10.04 10.57
C ILE A 36 -1.12 -10.69 10.09
N VAL A 37 -1.65 -10.19 8.96
CA VAL A 37 -2.88 -10.67 8.32
C VAL A 37 -2.57 -11.81 7.35
N LEU A 38 -1.46 -11.69 6.65
CA LEU A 38 -0.98 -12.69 5.70
C LEU A 38 0.54 -12.75 5.74
N ALA A 39 1.07 -13.96 5.92
CA ALA A 39 2.48 -14.29 5.76
C ALA A 39 2.53 -15.77 5.34
N PRO A 40 2.79 -16.07 4.05
CA PRO A 40 2.83 -17.44 3.55
C PRO A 40 3.95 -18.25 4.21
N GLU A 41 3.69 -19.50 4.53
CA GLU A 41 4.63 -20.37 5.28
C GLU A 41 5.92 -20.67 4.50
N ASP A 42 5.82 -20.78 3.18
CA ASP A 42 6.93 -20.99 2.25
C ASP A 42 7.65 -19.68 1.85
N GLY A 43 7.27 -18.57 2.48
CA GLY A 43 7.91 -17.27 2.40
C GLY A 43 7.20 -16.25 1.51
N SER A 44 6.44 -16.67 0.50
CA SER A 44 5.71 -15.73 -0.38
C SER A 44 4.62 -16.37 -1.23
N LEU A 45 3.54 -15.62 -1.46
CA LEU A 45 2.49 -15.96 -2.43
C LEU A 45 2.74 -15.16 -3.71
N GLY A 46 3.45 -15.79 -4.65
CA GLY A 46 3.99 -15.05 -5.80
C GLY A 46 4.93 -13.93 -5.31
N PRO A 47 4.76 -12.67 -5.75
CA PRO A 47 5.56 -11.57 -5.21
C PRO A 47 5.12 -11.09 -3.82
N LEU A 48 3.93 -11.44 -3.32
CA LEU A 48 3.40 -10.94 -2.05
C LEU A 48 4.05 -11.68 -0.87
N LEU A 49 4.80 -10.93 -0.05
CA LEU A 49 5.60 -11.46 1.06
C LEU A 49 4.81 -11.46 2.36
N ARG A 50 4.18 -10.34 2.70
CA ARG A 50 3.38 -10.18 3.91
C ARG A 50 2.41 -9.02 3.84
N ILE A 51 1.36 -9.08 4.64
CA ILE A 51 0.44 -7.97 4.90
C ILE A 51 0.28 -7.81 6.42
N ALA A 52 0.50 -6.59 6.92
CA ALA A 52 0.31 -6.25 8.32
C ALA A 52 -0.77 -5.18 8.49
N ASP A 53 -1.71 -5.38 9.42
CA ASP A 53 -2.65 -4.38 9.93
C ASP A 53 -1.98 -3.66 11.11
N ASP A 54 -1.42 -2.50 10.83
CA ASP A 54 -0.71 -1.68 11.80
C ASP A 54 -1.61 -0.56 12.33
N ARG A 55 -1.55 -0.33 13.64
CA ARG A 55 -2.13 0.82 14.31
C ARG A 55 -1.04 1.58 15.05
N LEU A 56 -0.93 2.88 14.78
CA LEU A 56 -0.05 3.80 15.49
C LEU A 56 -0.87 4.88 16.20
N PRO A 57 -0.60 5.14 17.49
CA PRO A 57 -1.17 6.27 18.21
C PRO A 57 -0.81 7.63 17.57
N PRO A 58 -1.52 8.71 17.93
CA PRO A 58 -1.16 10.06 17.54
C PRO A 58 0.34 10.38 17.71
N ARG A 59 0.95 10.90 16.64
CA ARG A 59 2.38 11.31 16.60
C ARG A 59 3.40 10.19 16.86
N ALA A 60 2.96 8.94 17.00
CA ALA A 60 3.86 7.79 17.01
C ALA A 60 4.43 7.56 15.60
N GLY A 61 5.54 6.84 15.50
CA GLY A 61 6.15 6.52 14.21
C GLY A 61 6.80 5.16 14.20
N TYR A 62 7.23 4.74 13.01
CA TYR A 62 7.94 3.48 12.80
C TYR A 62 9.45 3.56 13.08
N GLY A 63 9.95 4.70 13.53
CA GLY A 63 11.40 4.94 13.60
C GLY A 63 12.04 5.01 12.22
N ARG A 64 13.33 5.36 12.22
CA ARG A 64 14.16 5.29 11.02
C ARG A 64 14.43 3.82 10.69
N HIS A 65 14.13 3.41 9.47
CA HIS A 65 14.36 2.06 8.99
C HIS A 65 14.69 2.02 7.50
N GLU A 66 15.10 0.85 7.00
CA GLU A 66 15.57 0.67 5.63
C GLU A 66 14.72 -0.35 4.88
N HIS A 67 14.53 -0.07 3.59
CA HIS A 67 13.95 -0.98 2.63
C HIS A 67 14.90 -1.13 1.44
N ARG A 68 15.01 -2.34 0.90
CA ARG A 68 15.78 -2.65 -0.32
C ARG A 68 15.16 -3.84 -1.01
N ALA A 69 15.13 -3.82 -2.35
CA ALA A 69 14.57 -4.88 -3.17
C ALA A 69 13.14 -5.30 -2.78
N VAL A 70 12.37 -4.35 -2.23
CA VAL A 70 10.99 -4.55 -1.81
C VAL A 70 10.14 -3.36 -2.28
N ASP A 71 8.91 -3.65 -2.68
CA ASP A 71 7.88 -2.66 -2.89
C ASP A 71 6.90 -2.72 -1.70
N VAL A 72 6.54 -1.58 -1.15
CA VAL A 72 5.61 -1.44 -0.03
C VAL A 72 4.37 -0.71 -0.53
N VAL A 73 3.23 -1.40 -0.52
CA VAL A 73 1.92 -0.83 -0.83
C VAL A 73 1.20 -0.59 0.49
N ALA A 74 1.01 0.67 0.85
CA ALA A 74 0.44 1.09 2.11
C ALA A 74 -0.98 1.61 1.87
N VAL A 75 -1.99 0.93 2.43
CA VAL A 75 -3.41 1.30 2.29
C VAL A 75 -3.89 1.89 3.61
N VAL A 76 -4.13 3.20 3.66
CA VAL A 76 -4.54 3.87 4.90
C VAL A 76 -6.04 3.66 5.12
N LEU A 77 -6.38 3.02 6.23
CA LEU A 77 -7.77 2.72 6.59
C LEU A 77 -8.40 3.87 7.38
N THR A 78 -7.67 4.43 8.36
CA THR A 78 -8.09 5.59 9.16
C THR A 78 -6.90 6.47 9.52
N GLY A 79 -7.18 7.74 9.83
CA GLY A 79 -6.15 8.71 10.22
C GLY A 79 -5.23 9.08 9.05
N SER A 80 -3.96 9.31 9.35
CA SER A 80 -2.97 9.65 8.32
C SER A 80 -1.53 9.38 8.76
N VAL A 81 -0.64 9.19 7.80
CA VAL A 81 0.79 9.08 8.03
C VAL A 81 1.54 10.07 7.14
N THR A 82 2.66 10.60 7.63
CA THR A 82 3.53 11.49 6.85
C THR A 82 4.95 10.94 6.85
N HIS A 83 5.54 10.92 5.66
CA HIS A 83 6.94 10.58 5.47
C HIS A 83 7.82 11.81 5.72
N SER A 84 8.85 11.73 6.57
CA SER A 84 9.70 12.91 6.81
C SER A 84 10.58 13.28 5.61
N TRP A 85 10.85 12.30 4.74
CA TRP A 85 11.72 12.44 3.57
C TRP A 85 11.05 13.14 2.38
N ALA A 86 9.74 13.36 2.42
CA ALA A 86 8.99 14.06 1.38
C ALA A 86 8.07 15.12 2.03
N GLU A 87 8.46 16.40 1.94
CA GLU A 87 7.60 17.49 2.40
C GLU A 87 6.21 17.40 1.77
N GLY A 88 5.17 17.40 2.60
CA GLY A 88 3.78 17.37 2.17
C GLY A 88 3.26 16.02 1.64
N ALA A 89 4.01 14.92 1.76
CA ALA A 89 3.55 13.58 1.40
C ALA A 89 2.75 12.94 2.56
N THR A 90 1.68 13.61 2.97
CA THR A 90 0.69 13.00 3.87
C THR A 90 -0.16 12.02 3.06
N VAL A 91 -0.27 10.80 3.57
CA VAL A 91 -1.13 9.74 3.05
C VAL A 91 -2.28 9.59 4.04
N ALA A 92 -3.49 9.90 3.62
CA ALA A 92 -4.66 9.96 4.49
C ALA A 92 -5.60 8.77 4.26
N ALA A 93 -6.57 8.59 5.16
CA ALA A 93 -7.58 7.54 5.05
C ALA A 93 -8.20 7.47 3.64
N GLY A 94 -8.15 6.28 3.06
CA GLY A 94 -8.61 6.00 1.70
C GLY A 94 -7.54 6.08 0.62
N ASP A 95 -6.39 6.68 0.92
CA ASP A 95 -5.28 6.73 -0.02
C ASP A 95 -4.48 5.42 -0.03
N VAL A 96 -3.85 5.16 -1.17
CA VAL A 96 -2.87 4.09 -1.33
C VAL A 96 -1.53 4.72 -1.70
N ALA A 97 -0.51 4.49 -0.87
CA ALA A 97 0.86 4.85 -1.20
C ALA A 97 1.62 3.62 -1.72
N VAL A 98 2.41 3.81 -2.77
CA VAL A 98 3.27 2.76 -3.33
C VAL A 98 4.71 3.26 -3.28
N LEU A 99 5.48 2.69 -2.36
CA LEU A 99 6.92 2.88 -2.27
C LEU A 99 7.63 1.73 -2.98
N ARG A 100 8.47 2.05 -3.97
CA ARG A 100 9.34 1.09 -4.65
C ARG A 100 10.76 1.38 -4.19
N ALA A 101 11.29 0.54 -3.30
CA ALA A 101 12.59 0.80 -2.69
C ALA A 101 13.76 0.58 -3.67
N GLY A 102 13.61 -0.36 -4.62
CA GLY A 102 14.64 -0.66 -5.63
C GLY A 102 16.01 -0.90 -4.99
N GLN A 103 16.99 -0.08 -5.37
CA GLN A 103 18.36 -0.12 -4.85
C GLN A 103 18.48 0.12 -3.33
N GLY A 104 17.51 0.83 -2.73
CA GLY A 104 17.43 1.03 -1.29
C GLY A 104 16.89 2.41 -0.89
N LEU A 105 16.21 2.48 0.25
CA LEU A 105 15.78 3.72 0.89
C LEU A 105 15.83 3.56 2.41
N ALA A 106 16.46 4.51 3.10
CA ALA A 106 16.29 4.71 4.52
C ALA A 106 15.26 5.82 4.76
N HIS A 107 14.19 5.53 5.47
CA HIS A 107 13.10 6.47 5.70
C HIS A 107 12.45 6.28 7.08
N ASP A 108 11.43 7.08 7.32
CA ASP A 108 10.57 7.05 8.50
C ASP A 108 9.18 7.56 8.15
N GLU A 109 8.25 7.22 9.03
CA GLU A 109 6.84 7.55 8.94
C GLU A 109 6.33 7.91 10.32
N VAL A 110 5.57 9.00 10.39
CA VAL A 110 4.96 9.49 11.63
C VAL A 110 3.47 9.65 11.41
N ALA A 111 2.69 9.10 12.33
CA ALA A 111 1.24 9.22 12.35
C ALA A 111 0.81 10.66 12.62
N GLY A 112 -0.32 11.05 12.03
CA GLY A 112 -0.95 12.34 12.22
C GLY A 112 -1.52 12.53 13.63
N ALA A 113 -2.27 13.62 13.81
CA ALA A 113 -2.86 14.00 15.10
C ALA A 113 -3.89 12.98 15.62
N ASP A 114 -4.55 12.24 14.73
CA ASP A 114 -5.56 11.24 15.07
C ASP A 114 -5.00 9.81 15.09
N GLY A 115 -3.67 9.66 14.96
CA GLY A 115 -3.04 8.36 14.74
C GLY A 115 -3.21 7.87 13.30
N VAL A 116 -2.90 6.60 13.07
CA VAL A 116 -3.14 5.93 11.78
C VAL A 116 -3.45 4.46 11.98
N ARG A 117 -4.37 3.94 11.17
CA ARG A 117 -4.46 2.51 10.89
C ARG A 117 -4.18 2.27 9.42
N ILE A 118 -3.24 1.40 9.12
CA ILE A 118 -2.70 1.22 7.78
C ILE A 118 -2.38 -0.25 7.52
N LEU A 119 -2.73 -0.73 6.32
CA LEU A 119 -2.26 -2.02 5.85
C LEU A 119 -0.94 -1.84 5.12
N GLN A 120 0.12 -2.41 5.69
CA GLN A 120 1.45 -2.42 5.11
C GLN A 120 1.66 -3.73 4.34
N CYS A 121 1.54 -3.67 3.02
CA CYS A 121 1.65 -4.82 2.12
C CYS A 121 3.04 -4.84 1.48
N TYR A 122 3.81 -5.89 1.71
CA TYR A 122 5.18 -6.03 1.22
C TYR A 122 5.21 -7.00 0.06
N LEU A 123 5.80 -6.55 -1.05
CA LEU A 123 6.02 -7.35 -2.24
C LEU A 123 7.50 -7.39 -2.56
N ARG A 124 7.99 -8.53 -3.06
CA ARG A 124 9.29 -8.57 -3.73
C ARG A 124 9.30 -7.52 -4.84
N SER A 125 10.38 -6.75 -4.91
CA SER A 125 10.45 -5.69 -5.93
C SER A 125 10.47 -6.30 -7.33
N ALA A 126 9.68 -5.71 -8.22
CA ALA A 126 9.67 -6.09 -9.63
C ALA A 126 10.97 -5.67 -10.36
N ASP A 127 11.66 -4.64 -9.85
CA ASP A 127 12.95 -4.16 -10.37
C ASP A 127 13.87 -3.75 -9.20
N PRO A 128 14.63 -4.69 -8.61
CA PRO A 128 15.54 -4.38 -7.50
C PRO A 128 16.71 -3.47 -7.90
N GLY A 129 16.97 -3.30 -9.20
CA GLY A 129 18.00 -2.42 -9.74
C GLY A 129 17.53 -0.99 -9.98
N ALA A 130 16.22 -0.73 -9.94
CA ALA A 130 15.66 0.59 -10.18
C ALA A 130 16.01 1.61 -9.07
N PRO A 131 16.08 2.91 -9.39
CA PRO A 131 16.11 3.95 -8.37
C PRO A 131 14.79 3.98 -7.57
N THR A 132 14.88 4.40 -6.32
CA THR A 132 13.74 4.57 -5.43
C THR A 132 12.69 5.49 -6.06
N SER A 133 11.42 5.10 -5.94
CA SER A 133 10.28 5.94 -6.33
C SER A 133 9.10 5.75 -5.40
N HIS A 134 8.24 6.76 -5.34
CA HIS A 134 7.04 6.77 -4.51
C HIS A 134 5.92 7.48 -5.24
N GLU A 135 4.70 7.00 -5.03
CA GLU A 135 3.48 7.68 -5.47
C GLU A 135 2.35 7.47 -4.48
N VAL A 136 1.44 8.45 -4.41
CA VAL A 136 0.20 8.38 -3.64
C VAL A 136 -0.96 8.42 -4.62
N LEU A 137 -1.86 7.47 -4.49
CA LEU A 137 -3.10 7.34 -5.25
C LEU A 137 -4.24 7.72 -4.30
N PRO A 138 -4.76 8.96 -4.42
CA PRO A 138 -5.73 9.48 -3.45
C PRO A 138 -7.08 8.79 -3.61
N ALA A 139 -7.75 8.51 -2.49
CA ALA A 139 -9.09 7.90 -2.44
C ALA A 139 -9.23 6.71 -3.43
N ALA A 140 -8.29 5.77 -3.38
CA ALA A 140 -8.23 4.68 -4.34
C ALA A 140 -9.44 3.75 -4.22
N GLU A 141 -10.05 3.44 -5.35
CA GLU A 141 -11.18 2.53 -5.51
C GLU A 141 -11.08 1.85 -6.87
N GLY A 142 -11.50 0.59 -6.96
CA GLY A 142 -11.28 -0.25 -8.12
C GLY A 142 -9.84 -0.74 -8.21
N TRP A 143 -9.37 -1.01 -9.43
CA TRP A 143 -8.02 -1.48 -9.70
C TRP A 143 -6.99 -0.36 -9.48
N VAL A 144 -5.97 -0.67 -8.68
CA VAL A 144 -4.85 0.20 -8.35
C VAL A 144 -3.68 -0.07 -9.31
N GLU A 145 -3.15 0.98 -9.92
CA GLU A 145 -2.02 0.88 -10.86
C GLU A 145 -0.69 0.70 -10.11
N LEU A 146 -0.22 -0.56 -10.02
CA LEU A 146 1.02 -0.90 -9.33
C LEU A 146 2.28 -0.88 -10.23
N ARG A 147 2.14 -0.70 -11.55
CA ARG A 147 3.23 -0.74 -12.55
C ARG A 147 4.04 -2.04 -12.51
N ARG A 148 3.33 -3.15 -12.38
CA ARG A 148 3.87 -4.51 -12.40
C ARG A 148 2.79 -5.45 -12.94
N ASP A 149 3.22 -6.53 -13.57
CA ASP A 149 2.32 -7.46 -14.26
C ASP A 149 2.02 -8.71 -13.41
N ASP A 150 2.85 -8.98 -12.41
CA ASP A 150 2.80 -10.17 -11.54
C ASP A 150 1.97 -9.96 -10.25
N ALA A 151 1.45 -8.74 -10.02
CA ALA A 151 0.52 -8.46 -8.93
C ALA A 151 -0.40 -7.28 -9.24
N ARG A 152 -1.67 -7.41 -8.86
CA ARG A 152 -2.70 -6.37 -8.96
C ARG A 152 -3.45 -6.25 -7.65
N LEU A 153 -3.80 -5.03 -7.29
CA LEU A 153 -4.60 -4.72 -6.12
C LEU A 153 -5.92 -4.08 -6.57
N TRP A 154 -7.03 -4.59 -6.08
CA TRP A 154 -8.34 -3.96 -6.19
C TRP A 154 -8.81 -3.51 -4.82
N ILE A 155 -9.41 -2.32 -4.73
CA ILE A 155 -9.97 -1.74 -3.51
C ILE A 155 -11.48 -1.52 -3.70
N GLY A 156 -12.28 -1.92 -2.72
CA GLY A 156 -13.71 -1.65 -2.68
C GLY A 156 -14.19 -1.22 -1.30
N ARG A 157 -15.41 -0.71 -1.22
CA ARG A 157 -16.09 -0.35 0.03
C ARG A 157 -17.35 -1.19 0.16
N ALA A 158 -17.51 -1.86 1.30
CA ALA A 158 -18.71 -2.63 1.60
C ALA A 158 -19.53 -1.91 2.67
N THR A 159 -20.85 -1.82 2.42
CA THR A 159 -21.82 -1.22 3.33
C THR A 159 -22.61 -2.32 4.03
N PRO A 160 -23.03 -2.12 5.30
CA PRO A 160 -23.90 -3.08 5.98
C PRO A 160 -25.19 -3.36 5.20
N GLY A 161 -25.52 -4.64 5.05
CA GLY A 161 -26.74 -5.08 4.37
C GLY A 161 -26.65 -5.16 2.84
N GLU A 162 -25.51 -4.77 2.25
CA GLU A 162 -25.25 -4.91 0.82
C GLU A 162 -24.30 -6.07 0.54
N GLU A 163 -24.45 -6.69 -0.64
CA GLU A 163 -23.44 -7.58 -1.19
C GLU A 163 -22.49 -6.80 -2.09
N LEU A 164 -21.20 -6.89 -1.81
CA LEU A 164 -20.18 -6.39 -2.71
C LEU A 164 -19.64 -7.55 -3.55
N ALA A 165 -19.90 -7.51 -4.86
CA ALA A 165 -19.21 -8.37 -5.81
C ALA A 165 -17.74 -7.96 -5.89
N VAL A 166 -16.84 -8.95 -5.80
CA VAL A 166 -15.40 -8.73 -5.80
C VAL A 166 -14.74 -9.58 -6.90
N PRO A 167 -13.59 -9.15 -7.45
CA PRO A 167 -12.82 -10.01 -8.34
C PRO A 167 -12.30 -11.26 -7.62
N ASP A 168 -11.94 -12.29 -8.38
CA ASP A 168 -11.23 -13.46 -7.86
C ASP A 168 -9.86 -13.06 -7.31
N GLY A 169 -9.42 -13.67 -6.21
CA GLY A 169 -8.10 -13.43 -5.62
C GLY A 169 -8.08 -13.63 -4.11
N VAL A 170 -7.03 -13.17 -3.46
CA VAL A 170 -6.97 -13.14 -2.00
C VAL A 170 -7.79 -11.95 -1.51
N VAL A 171 -8.96 -12.24 -0.93
CA VAL A 171 -9.88 -11.23 -0.43
C VAL A 171 -9.60 -10.95 1.05
N LEU A 172 -9.34 -9.67 1.37
CA LEU A 172 -9.20 -9.17 2.73
C LEU A 172 -10.31 -8.17 3.02
N VAL A 173 -10.99 -8.35 4.15
CA VAL A 173 -12.07 -7.48 4.62
C VAL A 173 -11.61 -6.76 5.88
N ALA A 174 -11.36 -5.46 5.77
CA ALA A 174 -10.93 -4.61 6.86
C ALA A 174 -12.13 -3.87 7.46
N THR A 175 -12.54 -4.27 8.66
CA THR A 175 -13.57 -3.62 9.49
C THR A 175 -12.91 -2.89 10.65
N GLY A 176 -13.66 -2.12 11.46
CA GLY A 176 -13.11 -1.47 12.66
C GLY A 176 -12.37 -2.42 13.61
N ASP A 177 -12.83 -3.66 13.72
CA ASP A 177 -12.34 -4.66 14.67
C ASP A 177 -11.04 -5.35 14.23
N GLY A 178 -10.77 -5.40 12.92
CA GLY A 178 -9.62 -6.13 12.40
C GLY A 178 -9.66 -6.29 10.89
N VAL A 179 -8.82 -7.20 10.40
CA VAL A 179 -8.80 -7.62 9.01
C VAL A 179 -8.90 -9.12 8.97
N THR A 180 -9.87 -9.63 8.21
CA THR A 180 -10.05 -11.06 8.00
C THR A 180 -9.84 -11.40 6.54
N ARG A 181 -9.35 -12.62 6.28
CA ARG A 181 -9.35 -13.20 4.95
C ARG A 181 -10.70 -13.86 4.68
N GLN A 182 -11.22 -13.68 3.48
CA GLN A 182 -12.38 -14.40 2.98
C GLN A 182 -11.94 -15.27 1.80
N ASP A 183 -12.36 -16.52 1.80
CA ASP A 183 -11.91 -17.48 0.79
C ASP A 183 -12.81 -17.53 -0.44
N ASP A 184 -14.13 -17.30 -0.31
CA ASP A 184 -15.07 -17.36 -1.45
C ASP A 184 -16.29 -16.45 -1.30
N GLY A 185 -16.93 -16.13 -2.43
CA GLY A 185 -18.25 -15.48 -2.52
C GLY A 185 -18.24 -13.95 -2.40
N PRO A 186 -19.41 -13.29 -2.56
CA PRO A 186 -19.53 -11.86 -2.37
C PRO A 186 -19.21 -11.48 -0.92
N VAL A 187 -18.67 -10.27 -0.72
CA VAL A 187 -18.39 -9.76 0.62
C VAL A 187 -19.68 -9.22 1.23
N ARG A 188 -20.04 -9.75 2.41
CA ARG A 188 -21.14 -9.28 3.24
C ARG A 188 -20.59 -8.84 4.59
N VAL A 189 -20.97 -7.65 5.04
CA VAL A 189 -20.45 -7.07 6.28
C VAL A 189 -21.59 -6.58 7.17
N THR A 190 -21.34 -6.58 8.48
CA THR A 190 -22.26 -6.04 9.51
C THR A 190 -21.96 -4.59 9.86
N GLY A 191 -20.77 -4.08 9.48
CA GLY A 191 -20.31 -2.71 9.63
C GLY A 191 -19.59 -2.23 8.36
N PRO A 192 -19.36 -0.92 8.17
CA PRO A 192 -18.58 -0.42 7.04
C PRO A 192 -17.21 -1.09 6.96
N ALA A 193 -16.81 -1.50 5.75
CA ALA A 193 -15.54 -2.17 5.53
C ALA A 193 -14.82 -1.67 4.28
N THR A 194 -13.48 -1.75 4.33
CA THR A 194 -12.64 -1.65 3.14
C THR A 194 -12.29 -3.06 2.70
N VAL A 195 -12.54 -3.38 1.44
CA VAL A 195 -12.22 -4.67 0.85
C VAL A 195 -11.01 -4.52 -0.05
N LEU A 196 -10.03 -5.38 0.13
CA LEU A 196 -8.84 -5.46 -0.69
C LEU A 196 -8.83 -6.82 -1.38
N VAL A 197 -8.60 -6.86 -2.69
CA VAL A 197 -8.39 -8.11 -3.41
C VAL A 197 -7.02 -8.07 -4.06
N TRP A 198 -6.19 -9.06 -3.70
CA TRP A 198 -4.90 -9.29 -4.34
C TRP A 198 -5.01 -10.39 -5.39
N GLN A 199 -4.69 -10.05 -6.62
CA GLN A 199 -4.38 -11.02 -7.66
C GLN A 199 -2.87 -11.07 -7.83
N VAL A 200 -2.29 -12.24 -7.67
CA VAL A 200 -0.84 -12.44 -7.70
C VAL A 200 -0.52 -13.61 -8.61
N ASP A 201 0.51 -13.45 -9.43
CA ASP A 201 1.06 -14.56 -10.20
C ASP A 201 1.87 -15.45 -9.26
N THR A 202 1.35 -16.65 -9.00
CA THR A 202 2.00 -17.66 -8.16
C THR A 202 2.87 -18.61 -8.97
N ALA A 203 2.92 -18.46 -10.30
CA ALA A 203 3.81 -19.24 -11.12
C ALA A 203 5.25 -19.00 -10.72
N ARG A 204 6.06 -20.06 -10.79
CA ARG A 204 7.50 -19.96 -10.53
C ARG A 204 8.11 -18.99 -11.55
N PRO A 205 8.85 -17.95 -11.12
CA PRO A 205 9.48 -17.03 -12.05
C PRO A 205 10.37 -17.77 -13.05
N ALA A 206 10.37 -17.36 -14.31
CA ALA A 206 11.10 -18.06 -15.37
C ALA A 206 12.61 -18.23 -15.11
N TRP A 207 13.20 -17.36 -14.28
CA TRP A 207 14.62 -17.42 -13.89
C TRP A 207 14.93 -18.44 -12.77
N ALA A 208 13.92 -19.00 -12.12
CA ALA A 208 14.05 -19.92 -10.98
C ALA A 208 13.79 -21.38 -11.38
N THR A 209 14.45 -21.86 -12.44
CA THR A 209 14.37 -23.27 -12.87
C THR A 209 15.17 -24.18 -11.94
#